data_AF-A0A969DIJ2-F1
#
_entry.id   AF-A0A969DIJ2-F1
#
_cell.length_a   1.000
_cell.length_b   1.000
_cell.length_c   1.000
_cell.angle_alpha   90.00
_cell.angle_beta   90.00
_cell.angle_gamma   90.00
#
_symmetry.space_group_name_H-M   'P 1'
#
loop_
_entity.id
_entity.type
_entity.pdbx_description
1 polymer ?
#
loop_
_entity_poly.entity_id
_entity_poly.type
_entity_poly.pdbx_seq_one_letter_code
_entity_poly.pdbx_strand_id
1 'polypeptide(L)'
;MATKKYVIKYRKLKAIYEELSGKRISDVTWYRLVADMKRYLDFSVESPQAELTVRWVADLKAKYRKFSFTSDKFSEGLHLFQKYRNRDYVFSCEEFFLDLLHCLGVEESEVPRSTKYHWFQRSGVSYGVDKRYKSKDLALVALAASRWVLNKREEKAKQEKMKQEVLSI
;
A
#
# COMPACT_ATOMS: atom_id res chain seq x y z
N MET A 1 9.24 -10.05 -27.97
CA MET A 1 10.52 -10.39 -27.30
C MET A 1 10.82 -9.32 -26.25
N ALA A 2 11.23 -9.69 -25.04
CA ALA A 2 11.59 -8.71 -24.01
C ALA A 2 12.94 -8.05 -24.36
N THR A 3 13.04 -6.73 -24.19
CA THR A 3 14.32 -6.02 -24.40
C THR A 3 15.33 -6.41 -23.34
N LYS A 4 16.64 -6.31 -23.65
CA LYS A 4 17.71 -6.50 -22.65
C LYS A 4 17.51 -5.61 -21.42
N LYS A 5 17.07 -4.37 -21.64
CA LYS A 5 16.73 -3.39 -20.58
C LYS A 5 15.58 -3.89 -19.70
N TYR A 6 14.51 -4.43 -20.29
CA TYR A 6 13.40 -5.02 -19.56
C TYR A 6 13.88 -6.17 -18.66
N VAL A 7 14.65 -7.11 -19.21
CA VAL A 7 15.12 -8.30 -18.46
C VAL A 7 15.99 -7.88 -17.26
N ILE A 8 16.88 -6.91 -17.46
CA ILE A 8 17.72 -6.37 -16.37
C ILE A 8 16.85 -5.75 -15.28
N LYS A 9 15.91 -4.87 -15.64
CA LYS A 9 15.03 -4.22 -14.67
C LYS A 9 14.13 -5.24 -13.96
N TYR A 10 13.60 -6.22 -14.68
CA TYR A 10 12.79 -7.30 -14.12
C TYR A 10 13.54 -8.11 -13.05
N ARG A 11 14.81 -8.45 -13.30
CA ARG A 11 15.69 -9.13 -12.33
C ARG A 11 16.01 -8.23 -11.13
N LYS A 12 16.30 -6.94 -11.36
CA LYS A 12 16.53 -5.96 -10.29
C LYS A 12 15.30 -5.87 -9.36
N LEU A 13 14.11 -5.77 -9.93
CA LEU A 13 12.87 -5.70 -9.15
C LEU A 13 12.65 -6.97 -8.32
N LYS A 14 12.94 -8.16 -8.89
CA LYS A 14 12.91 -9.41 -8.12
C LYS A 14 13.86 -9.36 -6.92
N ALA A 15 15.11 -8.93 -7.15
CA ALA A 15 16.11 -8.85 -6.09
C ALA A 15 15.67 -7.92 -4.95
N ILE A 16 15.12 -6.75 -5.28
CA ILE A 16 14.57 -5.80 -4.29
C ILE A 16 13.44 -6.45 -3.48
N TYR A 17 12.55 -7.17 -4.15
CA TYR A 17 11.47 -7.88 -3.45
C TYR A 17 12.01 -8.93 -2.48
N GLU A 18 12.97 -9.76 -2.92
CA GLU A 18 13.55 -10.82 -2.10
C GLU A 18 14.32 -10.28 -0.90
N GLU A 19 15.06 -9.18 -1.11
CA GLU A 19 15.78 -8.46 -0.06
C GLU A 19 14.82 -7.94 1.02
N LEU A 20 13.80 -7.18 0.63
CA LEU A 20 12.87 -6.55 1.58
C LEU A 20 11.90 -7.55 2.23
N SER A 21 11.47 -8.57 1.50
CA SER A 21 10.61 -9.62 2.06
C SER A 21 11.37 -10.65 2.90
N GLY A 22 12.71 -10.63 2.87
CA GLY A 22 13.58 -11.57 3.57
C GLY A 22 13.47 -13.01 3.06
N LYS A 23 12.97 -13.22 1.83
CA LYS A 23 12.71 -14.56 1.26
C LYS A 23 13.08 -14.62 -0.21
N ARG A 24 13.90 -15.61 -0.56
CA ARG A 24 14.12 -16.00 -1.95
C ARG A 24 12.89 -16.70 -2.51
N ILE A 25 12.57 -16.43 -3.77
CA ILE A 25 11.44 -17.01 -4.48
C ILE A 25 11.85 -17.53 -5.86
N SER A 26 11.15 -18.54 -6.35
CA SER A 26 11.35 -19.04 -7.71
C SER A 26 10.89 -18.02 -8.76
N ASP A 27 11.41 -18.14 -9.98
CA ASP A 27 10.99 -17.28 -11.10
C ASP A 27 9.50 -17.42 -11.43
N VAL A 28 8.94 -18.62 -11.25
CA VAL A 28 7.50 -18.87 -11.41
C VAL A 28 6.69 -18.10 -10.38
N THR A 29 7.12 -18.10 -9.11
CA THR A 29 6.46 -17.32 -8.05
C THR A 29 6.57 -15.82 -8.31
N TRP A 30 7.74 -15.35 -8.74
CA TRP A 30 7.94 -13.96 -9.11
C TRP A 30 7.06 -13.54 -10.29
N TYR A 31 6.95 -14.38 -11.32
CA TYR A 31 6.07 -14.16 -12.46
C TYR A 31 4.60 -14.02 -12.06
N ARG A 32 4.11 -14.91 -11.19
CA ARG A 32 2.74 -14.84 -10.65
C ARG A 32 2.52 -13.55 -9.86
N LEU A 33 3.48 -13.18 -9.00
CA LEU A 33 3.40 -11.93 -8.24
C LEU A 33 3.36 -10.71 -9.15
N VAL A 34 4.16 -10.68 -10.22
CA VAL A 34 4.12 -9.60 -11.21
C VAL A 34 2.77 -9.56 -11.94
N ALA A 35 2.18 -10.71 -12.24
CA ALA A 35 0.84 -10.77 -12.83
C ALA A 35 -0.23 -10.21 -11.88
N ASP A 36 -0.15 -10.52 -10.58
CA ASP A 36 -1.06 -9.94 -9.58
C ASP A 36 -0.85 -8.42 -9.46
N MET A 37 0.39 -7.95 -9.37
CA MET A 37 0.67 -6.52 -9.35
C MET A 37 0.15 -5.80 -10.61
N LYS A 38 0.28 -6.42 -11.80
CA LYS A 38 -0.32 -5.89 -13.04
C LYS A 38 -1.83 -5.76 -12.93
N ARG A 39 -2.48 -6.82 -12.45
CA ARG A 39 -3.95 -6.91 -12.35
C ARG A 39 -4.53 -5.92 -11.34
N TYR A 40 -3.90 -5.78 -10.18
CA TYR A 40 -4.47 -5.05 -9.05
C TYR A 40 -3.88 -3.65 -8.87
N LEU A 41 -2.60 -3.45 -9.20
CA LEU A 41 -1.88 -2.21 -8.94
C LEU A 41 -1.45 -1.48 -10.22
N ASP A 42 -1.96 -1.89 -11.39
CA ASP A 42 -1.60 -1.34 -12.70
C ASP A 42 -0.07 -1.29 -12.91
N PHE A 43 0.62 -2.32 -12.41
CA PHE A 43 2.07 -2.36 -12.40
C PHE A 43 2.63 -2.59 -13.81
N SER A 44 3.60 -1.77 -14.22
CA SER A 44 4.45 -2.04 -15.39
C SER A 44 5.91 -2.06 -14.96
N VAL A 45 6.65 -3.08 -15.41
CA VAL A 45 8.10 -3.21 -15.12
C VAL A 45 8.86 -1.98 -15.61
N GLU A 46 8.46 -1.40 -16.73
CA GLU A 46 9.17 -0.26 -17.32
C GLU A 46 8.79 1.08 -16.68
N SER A 47 7.69 1.11 -15.91
CA SER A 47 7.23 2.30 -15.20
C SER A 47 8.31 2.90 -14.29
N PRO A 48 8.44 4.24 -14.20
CA PRO A 48 9.27 4.90 -13.19
C PRO A 48 8.89 4.49 -11.75
N GLN A 49 7.62 4.22 -11.49
CA GLN A 49 7.09 3.83 -10.18
C GLN A 49 7.26 2.33 -9.87
N ALA A 50 7.75 1.52 -10.81
CA ALA A 50 7.83 0.07 -10.66
C ALA A 50 8.58 -0.36 -9.39
N GLU A 51 9.71 0.28 -9.10
CA GLU A 51 10.50 -0.03 -7.92
C GLU A 51 9.72 0.26 -6.63
N LEU A 52 9.02 1.38 -6.58
CA LEU A 52 8.21 1.77 -5.44
C LEU A 52 7.07 0.78 -5.18
N THR A 53 6.33 0.38 -6.22
CA THR A 53 5.26 -0.64 -6.10
C THR A 53 5.82 -1.95 -5.55
N VAL A 54 6.97 -2.39 -6.06
CA VAL A 54 7.62 -3.63 -5.61
C VAL A 54 8.06 -3.55 -4.15
N ARG A 55 8.67 -2.43 -3.74
CA ARG A 55 9.05 -2.18 -2.34
C ARG A 55 7.83 -2.23 -1.43
N TRP A 56 6.74 -1.59 -1.83
CA TRP A 56 5.50 -1.57 -1.06
C TRP A 56 4.91 -2.98 -0.89
N VAL A 57 4.86 -3.77 -1.96
CA VAL A 57 4.38 -5.17 -1.91
C VAL A 57 5.31 -6.06 -1.06
N ALA A 58 6.63 -5.86 -1.16
CA ALA A 58 7.60 -6.59 -0.35
C ALA A 58 7.44 -6.28 1.14
N ASP A 59 7.28 -5.01 1.51
CA ASP A 59 7.00 -4.55 2.86
C ASP A 59 5.72 -5.19 3.43
N LEU A 60 4.66 -5.26 2.62
CA LEU A 60 3.43 -5.93 3.02
C LEU A 60 3.65 -7.42 3.26
N LYS A 61 4.41 -8.08 2.39
CA LYS A 61 4.70 -9.51 2.55
C LYS A 61 5.55 -9.78 3.80
N ALA A 62 6.50 -8.90 4.10
CA ALA A 62 7.36 -8.99 5.27
C ALA A 62 6.55 -8.86 6.57
N LYS A 63 5.67 -7.85 6.65
CA LYS A 63 4.84 -7.59 7.84
C LYS A 63 3.70 -8.57 8.01
N TYR A 64 3.11 -9.02 6.91
CA TYR A 64 1.92 -9.87 6.92
C TYR A 64 2.18 -11.15 6.14
N ARG A 65 2.60 -12.20 6.86
CA ARG A 65 2.93 -13.51 6.27
C ARG A 65 1.81 -14.08 5.39
N LYS A 66 0.55 -13.84 5.75
CA LYS A 66 -0.66 -14.28 5.03
C LYS A 66 -1.19 -13.25 4.00
N PHE A 67 -0.41 -12.23 3.63
CA PHE A 67 -0.81 -11.27 2.61
C PHE A 67 -1.13 -11.96 1.28
N SER A 68 -2.28 -11.58 0.71
CA SER A 68 -2.77 -11.97 -0.61
C SER A 68 -3.51 -10.79 -1.25
N PHE A 69 -3.31 -10.60 -2.56
CA PHE A 69 -4.05 -9.64 -3.38
C PHE A 69 -5.54 -9.97 -3.53
N THR A 70 -5.93 -11.22 -3.24
CA THR A 70 -7.32 -11.68 -3.31
C THR A 70 -8.04 -11.66 -1.97
N SER A 71 -7.37 -11.21 -0.90
CA SER A 71 -8.00 -11.15 0.42
C SER A 71 -8.98 -9.98 0.54
N ASP A 72 -10.05 -10.16 1.31
CA ASP A 72 -11.02 -9.07 1.59
C ASP A 72 -10.34 -7.87 2.26
N LYS A 73 -9.30 -8.13 3.07
CA LYS A 73 -8.49 -7.08 3.69
C LYS A 73 -7.75 -6.22 2.67
N PHE A 74 -7.42 -6.78 1.50
CA PHE A 74 -6.80 -6.04 0.42
C PHE A 74 -7.84 -5.34 -0.45
N SER A 75 -9.03 -5.92 -0.64
CA SER A 75 -10.07 -5.36 -1.50
C SER A 75 -10.59 -3.99 -1.01
N GLU A 76 -10.74 -3.80 0.31
CA GLU A 76 -11.14 -2.50 0.88
C GLU A 76 -10.12 -1.39 0.53
N GLY A 77 -8.82 -1.69 0.66
CA GLY A 77 -7.78 -0.76 0.24
C GLY A 77 -7.68 -0.57 -1.27
N LEU A 78 -7.91 -1.63 -2.03
CA LEU A 78 -7.86 -1.60 -3.49
C LEU A 78 -8.92 -0.66 -4.08
N HIS A 79 -10.10 -0.57 -3.48
CA HIS A 79 -11.12 0.37 -3.95
C HIS A 79 -10.63 1.83 -3.84
N LEU A 80 -10.00 2.19 -2.72
CA LEU A 80 -9.41 3.53 -2.55
C LEU A 80 -8.23 3.75 -3.50
N PHE A 81 -7.37 2.75 -3.69
CA PHE A 81 -6.31 2.81 -4.70
C PHE A 81 -6.88 3.18 -6.06
N GLN A 82 -7.90 2.44 -6.52
CA GLN A 82 -8.52 2.64 -7.82
C GLN A 82 -9.19 4.01 -7.93
N LYS A 83 -9.87 4.48 -6.87
CA LYS A 83 -10.46 5.81 -6.79
C LYS A 83 -9.41 6.88 -7.14
N TYR A 84 -8.28 6.90 -6.44
CA TYR A 84 -7.25 7.92 -6.66
C TYR A 84 -6.44 7.68 -7.93
N ARG A 85 -6.21 6.43 -8.31
CA ARG A 85 -5.46 6.08 -9.52
C ARG A 85 -6.15 6.54 -10.81
N ASN A 86 -7.49 6.44 -10.84
CA ASN A 86 -8.30 6.74 -12.01
C ASN A 86 -8.83 8.17 -12.05
N ARG A 87 -8.72 8.90 -10.94
CA ARG A 87 -9.14 10.30 -10.85
C ARG A 87 -8.08 11.20 -11.50
N ASP A 88 -8.49 11.99 -12.49
CA ASP A 88 -7.63 13.02 -13.09
C ASP A 88 -7.80 14.35 -12.34
N TYR A 89 -7.16 14.42 -11.18
CA TYR A 89 -7.19 15.60 -10.30
C TYR A 89 -5.82 15.83 -9.67
N VAL A 90 -5.52 17.07 -9.33
CA VAL A 90 -4.30 17.46 -8.61
C VAL A 90 -4.70 17.89 -7.21
N PHE A 91 -4.24 17.12 -6.22
CA PHE A 91 -4.47 17.43 -4.82
C PHE A 91 -3.26 18.12 -4.21
N SER A 92 -3.47 19.09 -3.33
CA SER A 92 -2.53 19.35 -2.23
C SER A 92 -2.52 18.18 -1.26
N CYS A 93 -1.44 18.00 -0.49
CA CYS A 93 -1.37 16.88 0.46
C CYS A 93 -2.44 17.00 1.56
N GLU A 94 -2.83 18.21 1.94
CA GLU A 94 -3.93 18.45 2.89
C GLU A 94 -5.29 18.08 2.30
N GLU A 95 -5.64 18.57 1.11
CA GLU A 95 -6.90 18.21 0.43
C GLU A 95 -7.02 16.70 0.25
N PHE A 96 -5.94 16.04 -0.18
CA PHE A 96 -5.93 14.58 -0.31
C PHE A 96 -6.11 13.89 1.04
N PHE A 97 -5.40 14.35 2.08
CA PHE A 97 -5.47 13.73 3.40
C PHE A 97 -6.89 13.82 3.97
N LEU A 98 -7.55 14.96 3.85
CA LEU A 98 -8.93 15.14 4.30
C LEU A 98 -9.93 14.29 3.50
N ASP A 99 -9.82 14.25 2.17
CA ASP A 99 -10.66 13.36 1.32
C ASP A 99 -10.44 11.89 1.67
N LEU A 100 -9.20 11.49 1.94
CA LEU A 100 -8.84 10.12 2.33
C LEU A 100 -9.43 9.73 3.69
N LEU A 101 -9.31 10.60 4.69
CA LEU A 101 -9.90 10.38 6.02
C LEU A 101 -11.42 10.24 5.96
N HIS A 102 -12.08 11.12 5.20
CA HIS A 102 -13.52 11.03 4.95
C HIS A 102 -13.89 9.67 4.33
N CYS A 103 -13.14 9.20 3.32
CA CYS A 103 -13.40 7.91 2.70
C CYS A 103 -13.14 6.71 3.62
N LEU A 104 -12.21 6.84 4.56
CA LEU A 104 -11.90 5.82 5.55
C LEU A 104 -12.86 5.83 6.74
N GLY A 105 -13.67 6.88 6.89
CA GLY A 105 -14.53 7.08 8.06
C GLY A 105 -13.73 7.24 9.35
N VAL A 106 -12.61 7.96 9.29
CA VAL A 106 -11.69 8.19 10.42
C VAL A 106 -11.51 9.68 10.64
N GLU A 107 -11.54 10.13 11.89
CA GLU A 107 -11.28 11.54 12.20
C GLU A 107 -9.79 11.87 12.14
N GLU A 108 -9.45 13.14 11.88
CA GLU A 108 -8.03 13.56 11.90
C GLU A 108 -7.39 13.39 13.28
N SER A 109 -8.15 13.64 14.35
CA SER A 109 -7.75 13.47 15.75
C SER A 109 -7.26 12.04 16.06
N GLU A 110 -7.76 11.06 15.31
CA GLU A 110 -7.44 9.65 15.49
C GLU A 110 -6.13 9.23 14.82
N VAL A 111 -5.57 10.04 13.92
CA VAL A 111 -4.37 9.73 13.15
C VAL A 111 -3.17 10.47 13.74
N PRO A 112 -2.22 9.74 14.38
CA PRO A 112 -1.01 10.38 14.89
C PRO A 112 -0.28 11.13 13.79
N ARG A 113 0.22 12.32 14.10
CA ARG A 113 0.91 13.18 13.13
C ARG A 113 2.00 12.43 12.37
N SER A 114 2.82 11.63 13.06
CA SER A 114 3.88 10.81 12.45
C SER A 114 3.36 9.78 11.44
N THR A 115 2.21 9.17 11.70
CA THR A 115 1.58 8.18 10.82
C THR A 115 1.26 8.75 9.45
N LYS A 116 0.73 9.98 9.39
CA LYS A 116 0.49 10.71 8.14
C LYS A 116 1.77 10.83 7.31
N TYR A 117 2.87 11.31 7.90
CA TYR A 117 4.15 11.42 7.19
C TYR A 117 4.65 10.05 6.69
N HIS A 118 4.50 9.00 7.50
CA HIS A 118 4.92 7.66 7.12
C HIS A 118 4.15 7.09 5.92
N TRP A 119 2.84 7.36 5.78
CA TRP A 119 2.08 6.90 4.62
C TRP A 119 2.58 7.52 3.31
N PHE A 120 2.83 8.83 3.34
CA PHE A 120 3.37 9.55 2.19
C PHE A 120 4.78 9.05 1.85
N GLN A 121 5.68 9.04 2.84
CA GLN A 121 7.09 8.69 2.63
C GLN A 121 7.26 7.27 2.08
N ARG A 122 6.52 6.28 2.60
CA ARG A 122 6.57 4.90 2.10
C ARG A 122 6.00 4.74 0.70
N SER A 123 5.20 5.70 0.26
CA SER A 123 4.61 5.75 -1.08
C SER A 123 5.43 6.65 -2.02
N GLY A 124 6.69 6.96 -1.68
CA GLY A 124 7.60 7.70 -2.54
C GLY A 124 7.24 9.17 -2.73
N VAL A 125 6.34 9.70 -1.91
CA VAL A 125 5.95 11.12 -1.91
C VAL A 125 6.27 11.75 -0.56
N SER A 126 6.60 13.04 -0.53
CA SER A 126 6.85 13.75 0.72
C SER A 126 5.59 14.50 1.11
N TYR A 127 5.18 14.39 2.37
CA TYR A 127 4.09 15.22 2.86
C TYR A 127 4.55 16.68 3.01
N GLY A 128 3.74 17.60 2.51
CA GLY A 128 3.80 19.03 2.80
C GLY A 128 2.44 19.62 2.48
N VAL A 129 1.87 20.43 3.38
CA VAL A 129 0.46 20.89 3.35
C VAL A 129 0.07 21.37 1.95
N ASP A 130 0.82 22.33 1.40
CA ASP A 130 0.58 22.91 0.08
C ASP A 130 1.19 22.13 -1.10
N LYS A 131 1.93 21.05 -0.82
CA LYS A 131 2.63 20.30 -1.86
C LYS A 131 1.61 19.55 -2.70
N ARG A 132 1.66 19.76 -4.01
CA ARG A 132 0.69 19.20 -4.96
C ARG A 132 1.20 17.97 -5.69
N TYR A 133 0.32 17.00 -5.85
CA TYR A 133 0.56 15.75 -6.57
C TYR A 133 -0.63 15.40 -7.44
N LYS A 134 -0.40 14.70 -8.56
CA LYS A 134 -1.50 14.07 -9.29
C LYS A 134 -2.09 12.99 -8.41
N SER A 135 -3.41 12.86 -8.42
CA SER A 135 -4.15 11.88 -7.63
C SER A 135 -3.59 10.46 -7.80
N LYS A 136 -3.19 10.09 -9.03
CA LYS A 136 -2.58 8.79 -9.31
C LYS A 136 -1.28 8.50 -8.55
N ASP A 137 -0.50 9.53 -8.26
CA ASP A 137 0.77 9.40 -7.53
C ASP A 137 0.53 9.21 -6.02
N LEU A 138 -0.67 9.56 -5.55
CA LEU A 138 -1.10 9.39 -4.15
C LEU A 138 -1.86 8.06 -3.92
N ALA A 139 -2.12 7.27 -4.96
CA ALA A 139 -2.90 6.03 -4.85
C ALA A 139 -2.28 5.01 -3.87
N LEU A 140 -0.94 4.89 -3.84
CA LEU A 140 -0.24 4.04 -2.88
C LEU A 140 -0.36 4.56 -1.43
N VAL A 141 -0.50 5.87 -1.24
CA VAL A 141 -0.74 6.48 0.08
C VAL A 141 -2.09 6.01 0.61
N ALA A 142 -3.11 5.98 -0.24
CA ALA A 142 -4.44 5.51 0.12
C ALA A 142 -4.45 4.03 0.54
N LEU A 143 -3.68 3.17 -0.14
CA LEU A 143 -3.49 1.77 0.26
C LEU A 143 -2.76 1.64 1.61
N ALA A 144 -1.73 2.45 1.83
CA ALA A 144 -1.00 2.44 3.11
C ALA A 144 -1.92 2.86 4.27
N ALA A 145 -2.74 3.88 4.05
CA ALA A 145 -3.69 4.38 5.03
C ALA A 145 -4.81 3.38 5.33
N SER A 146 -5.43 2.80 4.31
CA SER A 146 -6.49 1.80 4.51
C SER A 146 -5.98 0.60 5.32
N ARG A 147 -4.74 0.18 5.06
CA ARG A 147 -4.12 -0.92 5.79
C ARG A 147 -3.92 -0.58 7.26
N TRP A 148 -3.53 0.66 7.56
CA TRP A 148 -3.39 1.12 8.94
C TRP A 148 -4.74 1.12 9.66
N VAL A 149 -5.80 1.63 9.02
CA VAL A 149 -7.17 1.64 9.58
C VAL A 149 -7.66 0.23 9.86
N LEU A 150 -7.47 -0.69 8.92
CA LEU A 150 -7.81 -2.11 9.11
C LEU A 150 -7.11 -2.73 10.31
N ASN A 151 -5.80 -2.50 10.47
CA ASN A 151 -5.09 -3.05 11.63
C ASN A 151 -5.58 -2.42 12.94
N LYS A 152 -5.86 -1.11 12.97
CA LYS A 152 -6.41 -0.42 14.14
C LYS A 152 -7.76 -1.03 14.55
N ARG A 153 -8.65 -1.30 13.59
CA ARG A 153 -9.94 -1.97 13.84
C ARG A 153 -9.75 -3.39 14.38
N GLU A 154 -8.82 -4.16 13.82
CA GLU A 154 -8.50 -5.51 14.28
C GLU A 154 -7.92 -5.53 15.71
N GLU A 155 -7.05 -4.57 16.04
CA GLU A 155 -6.46 -4.44 17.39
C GLU A 155 -7.52 -4.05 18.42
N LYS A 156 -8.41 -3.11 18.09
CA LYS A 156 -9.51 -2.71 18.98
C LYS A 156 -10.45 -3.87 19.29
N ALA A 157 -10.87 -4.63 18.27
CA ALA A 157 -11.73 -5.80 18.45
C ALA A 157 -11.09 -6.89 19.33
N LYS A 158 -9.77 -7.12 19.19
CA LYS A 158 -9.04 -8.07 20.05
C LYS A 158 -9.00 -7.60 21.51
N GLN A 159 -8.74 -6.32 21.74
CA GLN A 159 -8.71 -5.77 23.09
C GLN A 159 -10.08 -5.83 23.77
N GLU A 160 -11.16 -5.54 23.04
CA GLU A 160 -12.52 -5.66 23.57
C GLU A 160 -12.87 -7.11 23.92
N LYS A 161 -12.52 -8.07 23.07
CA LYS A 161 -12.72 -9.49 23.35
C LYS A 161 -11.96 -9.96 24.60
N MET A 162 -10.68 -9.57 24.73
CA MET A 162 -9.88 -9.90 25.93
C MET A 162 -10.46 -9.28 27.20
N LYS A 163 -10.98 -8.04 27.14
CA LYS A 163 -11.64 -7.41 28.29
C LYS A 163 -12.92 -8.14 28.69
N GLN A 164 -13.72 -8.59 27.72
CA GLN A 164 -14.94 -9.36 27.99
C GLN A 164 -14.62 -10.72 28.62
N GLU A 165 -13.60 -11.41 28.14
CA GLU A 165 -13.15 -12.70 28.70
C GLU A 165 -12.65 -12.56 30.15
N VAL A 166 -11.91 -11.49 30.47
CA VAL A 166 -11.43 -11.21 31.84
C VAL A 166 -12.57 -10.81 32.79
N LEU A 167 -13.60 -10.13 32.31
CA LEU A 167 -14.78 -9.74 33.12
C LEU A 167 -15.79 -10.88 33.31
N SER A 168 -15.68 -11.97 32.55
CA SER A 168 -16.52 -13.16 32.64
C SER A 168 -15.96 -14.27 33.54
N ILE A 169 -14.82 -14.03 34.20
CA ILE A 169 -14.17 -14.89 35.20
C ILE A 169 -14.35 -14.26 36.57
#